data_AF-A0A1M6RV41-F1
#
_entry.id   AF-A0A1M6RV41-F1
#
_cell.length_a   1.000
_cell.length_b   1.000
_cell.length_c   1.000
_cell.angle_alpha   90.00
_cell.angle_beta   90.00
_cell.angle_gamma   90.00
#
_symmetry.space_group_name_H-M   'P 1'
#
loop_
_entity.id
_entity.type
_entity.pdbx_description
1 polymer ?
#
loop_
_entity_poly.entity_id
_entity_poly.type
_entity_poly.pdbx_seq_one_letter_code
_entity_poly.pdbx_strand_id
1 'polypeptide(L)'
;MPLMPKRTKFRKFQRGNRGGNAQRGTDVSFGDYGLQSLGRAWMSNRQIEACRISINRYLKRKGKVWIRIFPHRSVTSRPPETRMGKGKGAVDRWVAVIKPGTVIFEVAGVPEAAAKEALRLASNKLGFRTRFIERNKLS
;
A
#
# COMPACT_ATOMS: atom_id res chain seq x y z
N MET A 1 9.12 -6.86 -11.92
CA MET A 1 8.13 -6.09 -12.70
C MET A 1 7.40 -5.14 -11.76
N PRO A 2 7.25 -3.85 -12.09
CA PRO A 2 6.53 -2.90 -11.25
C PRO A 2 5.05 -3.31 -11.13
N LEU A 3 4.52 -3.36 -9.90
CA LEU A 3 3.10 -3.60 -9.63
C LEU A 3 2.25 -2.55 -10.39
N MET A 4 1.56 -2.98 -11.45
CA MET A 4 0.61 -2.18 -12.21
C MET A 4 -0.40 -3.08 -12.92
N PRO A 5 -1.60 -2.58 -13.29
CA PRO A 5 -2.56 -3.35 -14.07
C PRO A 5 -2.00 -3.69 -15.46
N LYS A 6 -2.19 -4.93 -15.93
CA LYS A 6 -1.78 -5.37 -17.27
C LYS A 6 -2.53 -4.60 -18.38
N ARG A 7 -3.82 -4.34 -18.18
CA ARG A 7 -4.68 -3.58 -19.10
C ARG A 7 -5.74 -2.83 -18.28
N THR A 8 -6.14 -1.65 -18.74
CA THR A 8 -7.25 -0.88 -18.16
C THR A 8 -8.17 -0.39 -19.27
N LYS A 9 -9.46 -0.22 -18.98
CA LYS A 9 -10.43 0.35 -19.94
C LYS A 9 -10.07 1.79 -20.29
N PHE A 10 -9.65 2.58 -19.30
CA PHE A 10 -9.28 3.98 -19.46
C PHE A 10 -7.86 4.24 -18.94
N ARG A 11 -7.04 4.88 -19.75
CA ARG A 11 -5.64 5.16 -19.39
C ARG A 11 -5.48 6.26 -18.34
N LYS A 12 -6.33 7.30 -18.36
CA LYS A 12 -6.18 8.52 -17.52
C LYS A 12 -7.37 8.70 -16.56
N PHE A 13 -7.21 8.37 -15.28
CA PHE A 13 -8.28 8.50 -14.27
C PHE A 13 -8.36 9.87 -13.62
N GLN A 14 -9.56 10.42 -13.41
CA GLN A 14 -9.73 11.58 -12.51
C GLN A 14 -9.32 11.21 -11.07
N ARG A 15 -8.77 12.18 -10.33
CA ARG A 15 -8.20 11.96 -8.99
C ARG A 15 -9.27 11.57 -7.95
N GLY A 16 -10.46 12.18 -8.03
CA GLY A 16 -11.57 11.93 -7.11
C GLY A 16 -11.27 12.35 -5.66
N ASN A 17 -12.21 12.05 -4.76
CA ASN A 17 -12.08 12.28 -3.31
C ASN A 17 -11.64 10.98 -2.60
N ARG A 18 -10.89 11.11 -1.50
CA ARG A 18 -10.38 10.02 -0.64
C ARG A 18 -10.96 10.05 0.77
N GLY A 19 -12.02 10.82 0.99
CA GLY A 19 -12.69 10.96 2.28
C GLY A 19 -13.25 9.64 2.85
N GLY A 20 -13.59 9.70 4.14
CA GLY A 20 -14.13 8.58 4.91
C GLY A 20 -13.07 7.60 5.43
N ASN A 21 -13.56 6.56 6.08
CA ASN A 21 -12.77 5.45 6.61
C ASN A 21 -12.89 4.22 5.70
N ALA A 22 -11.98 3.26 5.85
CA ALA A 22 -12.10 1.98 5.17
C ALA A 22 -13.27 1.19 5.78
N GLN A 23 -14.19 0.72 4.93
CA GLN A 23 -15.29 -0.17 5.33
C GLN A 23 -15.01 -1.64 5.01
N ARG A 24 -13.92 -1.91 4.27
CA ARG A 24 -13.53 -3.24 3.81
C ARG A 24 -12.01 -3.37 3.88
N GLY A 25 -11.53 -4.60 4.02
CA GLY A 25 -10.10 -4.88 4.15
C GLY A 25 -9.51 -4.25 5.43
N THR A 26 -10.29 -4.25 6.49
CA THR A 26 -9.96 -3.69 7.80
C THR A 26 -9.29 -4.69 8.73
N ASP A 27 -9.52 -5.98 8.48
CA ASP A 27 -9.08 -7.07 9.33
C ASP A 27 -8.02 -7.93 8.65
N VAL A 28 -7.17 -8.57 9.46
CA VAL A 28 -6.16 -9.54 8.99
C VAL A 28 -6.89 -10.82 8.56
N SER A 29 -6.78 -11.21 7.28
CA SER A 29 -7.52 -12.39 6.78
C SER A 29 -6.63 -13.57 6.41
N PHE A 30 -5.40 -13.35 5.96
CA PHE A 30 -4.49 -14.41 5.52
C PHE A 30 -3.37 -14.66 6.54
N GLY A 31 -2.75 -13.59 7.03
CA GLY A 31 -1.64 -13.67 7.96
C GLY A 31 -2.05 -13.83 9.43
N ASP A 32 -1.04 -13.81 10.29
CA ASP A 32 -1.19 -13.75 11.75
C ASP A 32 -1.14 -12.29 12.24
N TYR A 33 -0.34 -11.47 11.55
CA TYR A 33 -0.07 -10.06 11.87
C TYR A 33 -0.31 -9.16 10.67
N GLY A 34 -0.68 -7.90 10.92
CA GLY A 34 -1.00 -6.93 9.89
C GLY A 34 -0.45 -5.53 10.17
N LEU A 35 -0.20 -4.78 9.09
CA LEU A 35 0.11 -3.36 9.14
C LEU A 35 -1.10 -2.56 8.63
N GLN A 36 -1.77 -1.86 9.54
CA GLN A 36 -2.98 -1.09 9.23
C GLN A 36 -2.69 0.40 9.15
N SER A 37 -3.27 1.10 8.17
CA SER A 37 -3.18 2.56 8.05
C SER A 37 -4.02 3.30 9.09
N LEU A 38 -3.45 4.36 9.66
CA LEU A 38 -4.17 5.38 10.43
C LEU A 38 -4.38 6.66 9.62
N GLY A 39 -3.56 6.86 8.58
CA GLY A 39 -3.61 8.02 7.69
C GLY A 39 -4.30 7.76 6.35
N ARG A 40 -4.35 8.83 5.55
CA ARG A 40 -4.89 8.82 4.17
C ARG A 40 -3.77 9.13 3.19
N ALA A 41 -3.52 8.26 2.22
CA ALA A 41 -2.49 8.51 1.22
C ALA A 41 -2.81 7.94 -0.16
N TRP A 42 -2.09 8.42 -1.18
CA TRP A 42 -1.87 7.68 -2.40
C TRP A 42 -0.54 6.96 -2.28
N MET A 43 -0.60 5.64 -2.13
CA MET A 43 0.59 4.82 -1.97
C MET A 43 1.06 4.33 -3.34
N SER A 44 2.27 4.71 -3.73
CA SER A 44 2.83 4.35 -5.04
C SER A 44 3.28 2.90 -5.09
N ASN A 45 3.35 2.33 -6.30
CA ASN A 45 3.96 1.02 -6.53
C ASN A 45 5.39 0.91 -5.98
N ARG A 46 6.19 1.98 -6.07
CA ARG A 46 7.56 2.04 -5.51
C ARG A 46 7.57 1.90 -3.98
N GLN A 47 6.65 2.58 -3.29
CA GLN A 47 6.51 2.46 -1.83
C GLN A 47 6.08 1.05 -1.40
N ILE A 48 5.13 0.45 -2.14
CA ILE A 48 4.70 -0.94 -1.89
C ILE A 48 5.89 -1.89 -1.99
N GLU A 49 6.68 -1.76 -3.05
CA GLU A 49 7.85 -2.62 -3.25
C GLU A 49 8.96 -2.38 -2.22
N ALA A 50 9.21 -1.11 -1.85
CA ALA A 50 10.17 -0.78 -0.80
C ALA A 50 9.80 -1.41 0.55
N CYS A 51 8.51 -1.39 0.91
CA CYS A 51 8.02 -2.04 2.13
C CYS A 51 8.19 -3.56 2.05
N ARG A 52 7.77 -4.18 0.94
CA ARG A 52 7.90 -5.64 0.72
C ARG A 52 9.35 -6.09 0.82
N ILE A 53 10.28 -5.36 0.21
CA ILE A 53 11.72 -5.63 0.29
C ILE A 53 12.21 -5.50 1.73
N SER A 54 11.81 -4.45 2.45
CA SER A 54 12.19 -4.22 3.85
C SER A 54 11.77 -5.38 4.75
N ILE A 55 10.51 -5.81 4.64
CA ILE A 55 9.96 -6.94 5.41
C ILE A 55 10.76 -8.22 5.11
N ASN A 56 10.90 -8.57 3.83
CA ASN A 56 11.57 -9.80 3.42
C ASN A 56 13.05 -9.85 3.80
N ARG A 57 13.74 -8.70 3.77
CA ARG A 57 15.13 -8.59 4.20
C ARG A 57 15.27 -8.83 5.70
N TYR A 58 14.42 -8.21 6.51
CA TYR A 58 14.46 -8.38 7.97
C TYR A 58 14.13 -9.82 8.37
N LEU A 59 13.08 -10.41 7.78
CA LEU A 59 12.67 -11.78 8.07
C LEU A 59 13.60 -12.85 7.45
N LYS A 60 14.63 -12.46 6.69
CA LYS A 60 15.52 -13.37 5.96
C LYS A 60 14.75 -14.39 5.11
N ARG A 61 13.65 -13.94 4.49
CA ARG A 61 12.70 -14.77 3.71
C ARG A 61 12.03 -15.91 4.49
N LYS A 62 12.01 -15.85 5.83
CA LYS A 62 11.21 -16.74 6.66
C LYS A 62 9.77 -16.24 6.76
N GLY A 63 8.83 -17.17 6.84
CA GLY A 63 7.40 -16.86 6.87
C GLY A 63 6.84 -16.46 5.51
N LYS A 64 5.60 -15.99 5.52
CA LYS A 64 4.87 -15.55 4.33
C LYS A 64 4.48 -14.08 4.50
N VAL A 65 4.52 -13.33 3.40
CA VAL A 65 4.15 -11.91 3.36
C VAL A 65 3.09 -11.72 2.29
N TRP A 66 1.97 -11.10 2.65
CA TRP A 66 0.91 -10.72 1.72
C TRP A 66 0.87 -9.22 1.55
N ILE A 67 0.63 -8.80 0.31
CA ILE A 67 0.32 -7.41 -0.03
C ILE A 67 -1.19 -7.34 -0.22
N ARG A 68 -1.88 -6.62 0.66
CA ARG A 68 -3.36 -6.53 0.67
C ARG A 68 -3.91 -5.47 -0.27
N ILE A 69 -3.04 -4.59 -0.76
CA ILE A 69 -3.39 -3.47 -1.63
C ILE A 69 -2.78 -3.64 -3.02
N PHE A 70 -3.44 -3.07 -4.02
CA PHE A 70 -2.95 -3.06 -5.39
C PHE A 70 -3.03 -1.66 -6.00
N PRO A 71 -1.96 -1.17 -6.68
CA PRO A 71 -1.94 0.15 -7.27
C PRO A 71 -2.76 0.18 -8.58
N HIS A 72 -4.05 0.45 -8.45
CA HIS A 72 -5.02 0.37 -9.53
C HIS A 72 -5.39 1.72 -10.17
N ARG A 73 -5.00 2.86 -9.59
CA ARG A 73 -5.30 4.19 -10.16
C ARG A 73 -4.08 4.82 -10.81
N SER A 74 -4.26 5.36 -12.01
CA SER A 74 -3.21 6.12 -12.70
C SER A 74 -3.18 7.58 -12.23
N VAL A 75 -1.98 8.07 -11.97
CA VAL A 75 -1.70 9.49 -11.67
C VAL A 75 -0.94 10.05 -12.86
N THR A 76 -1.42 11.19 -13.37
CA THR A 76 -0.80 11.88 -14.51
C THR A 76 0.04 13.06 -14.06
N SER A 77 1.13 13.33 -14.76
CA SER A 77 1.94 14.54 -14.61
C SER A 77 2.11 15.24 -15.97
N ARG A 78 2.37 16.55 -15.93
CA ARG A 78 2.83 17.30 -17.09
C ARG A 78 4.35 17.48 -16.99
N PRO A 79 5.06 17.56 -18.13
CA PRO A 79 6.47 17.93 -18.10
C PRO A 79 6.65 19.31 -17.43
N PRO A 80 7.81 19.53 -16.78
CA PRO A 80 8.19 20.87 -16.35
C PRO A 80 8.20 21.83 -17.55
N GLU A 81 8.16 23.14 -17.29
CA GLU A 81 8.30 24.20 -18.32
C GLU A 81 7.13 24.28 -19.33
N THR A 82 6.01 23.59 -19.08
CA THR A 82 4.81 23.68 -19.91
C THR A 82 3.75 24.61 -19.29
N ARG A 83 3.11 25.45 -20.12
CA ARG A 83 1.99 26.31 -19.67
C ARG A 83 0.74 25.49 -19.30
N MET A 84 -0.14 26.10 -18.50
CA MET A 84 -1.46 25.56 -18.17
C MET A 84 -2.35 25.42 -19.43
N GLY A 85 -3.39 24.59 -19.38
CA GLY A 85 -4.24 24.25 -20.55
C GLY A 85 -3.76 23.02 -21.34
N LYS A 86 -4.23 22.82 -22.59
CA LYS A 86 -3.84 21.70 -23.50
C LYS A 86 -4.20 20.28 -23.03
N GLY A 87 -5.12 20.13 -22.08
CA GLY A 87 -5.61 18.84 -21.61
C GLY A 87 -4.70 18.11 -20.61
N LYS A 88 -4.98 16.84 -20.34
CA LYS A 88 -4.33 16.09 -19.26
C LYS A 88 -3.01 15.46 -19.69
N GLY A 89 -1.99 15.51 -18.84
CA GLY A 89 -0.66 14.95 -19.11
C GLY A 89 -0.61 13.43 -19.25
N ALA A 90 0.60 12.89 -19.44
CA ALA A 90 0.86 11.46 -19.53
C ALA A 90 0.72 10.78 -18.16
N VAL A 91 0.49 9.45 -18.15
CA VAL A 91 0.49 8.66 -16.91
C VAL A 91 1.93 8.57 -16.40
N ASP A 92 2.14 9.03 -15.17
CA ASP A 92 3.44 9.03 -14.50
C ASP A 92 3.61 7.79 -13.62
N ARG A 93 2.60 7.49 -12.79
CA ARG A 93 2.67 6.38 -11.83
C ARG A 93 1.31 5.78 -11.50
N TRP A 94 1.34 4.56 -10.96
CA TRP A 94 0.18 3.87 -10.42
C TRP A 94 0.18 3.94 -8.90
N VAL A 95 -0.99 4.20 -8.33
CA VAL A 95 -1.18 4.36 -6.88
C VAL A 95 -2.35 3.53 -6.37
N ALA A 96 -2.22 3.06 -5.14
CA ALA A 96 -3.31 2.55 -4.33
C ALA A 96 -3.89 3.69 -3.48
N VAL A 97 -5.22 3.76 -3.38
CA VAL A 97 -5.89 4.71 -2.49
C VAL A 97 -5.98 4.08 -1.10
N ILE A 98 -5.31 4.70 -0.13
CA ILE A 98 -5.29 4.24 1.27
C ILE A 98 -6.19 5.15 2.10
N LYS A 99 -7.11 4.53 2.83
CA LYS A 99 -7.97 5.16 3.83
C LYS A 99 -7.58 4.69 5.23
N PRO A 100 -7.95 5.38 6.32
CA PRO A 100 -7.70 4.89 7.66
C PRO A 100 -8.48 3.58 7.88
N GLY A 101 -7.83 2.61 8.53
CA GLY A 101 -8.35 1.27 8.76
C GLY A 101 -7.93 0.24 7.70
N THR A 102 -7.37 0.64 6.56
CA THR A 102 -6.94 -0.33 5.53
C THR A 102 -5.74 -1.16 6.00
N VAL A 103 -5.83 -2.48 5.94
CA VAL A 103 -4.68 -3.38 6.10
C VAL A 103 -3.86 -3.40 4.81
N ILE A 104 -2.57 -3.11 4.92
CA ILE A 104 -1.66 -2.91 3.78
C ILE A 104 -0.84 -4.17 3.52
N PHE A 105 -0.24 -4.71 4.58
CA PHE A 105 0.57 -5.92 4.54
C PHE A 105 0.11 -6.87 5.64
N GLU A 106 0.29 -8.16 5.38
CA GLU A 106 0.14 -9.20 6.39
C GLU A 106 1.36 -10.11 6.40
N VAL A 107 1.66 -10.69 7.56
CA VAL A 107 2.80 -11.60 7.77
C VAL A 107 2.32 -12.81 8.59
N ALA A 108 2.84 -13.99 8.27
CA ALA A 108 2.59 -15.23 9.04
C ALA A 108 3.82 -16.12 9.13
N GLY A 109 3.78 -17.06 10.08
CA GLY A 109 4.82 -18.08 10.23
C GLY A 109 6.14 -17.54 10.80
N VAL A 110 6.05 -16.48 11.61
CA VAL A 110 7.18 -15.89 12.35
C VAL A 110 6.71 -15.47 13.75
N PRO A 111 7.62 -15.40 14.75
CA PRO A 111 7.27 -14.89 16.07
C PRO A 111 6.78 -13.43 16.03
N GLU A 112 5.90 -13.06 16.97
CA GLU A 112 5.32 -11.71 17.07
C GLU A 112 6.41 -10.63 17.11
N ALA A 113 7.44 -10.80 17.94
CA ALA A 113 8.56 -9.86 18.06
C ALA A 113 9.23 -9.58 16.70
N ALA A 114 9.43 -10.62 15.90
CA ALA A 114 10.02 -10.50 14.56
C ALA A 114 9.04 -9.82 13.58
N ALA A 115 7.74 -10.15 13.63
CA ALA A 115 6.74 -9.51 12.80
C ALA A 115 6.61 -8.01 13.10
N LYS A 116 6.59 -7.66 14.39
CA LYS A 116 6.46 -6.28 14.88
C LYS A 116 7.61 -5.41 14.38
N GLU A 117 8.85 -5.89 14.51
CA GLU A 117 10.01 -5.17 13.99
C GLU A 117 10.03 -5.10 12.46
N ALA A 118 9.70 -6.19 11.76
CA ALA A 118 9.63 -6.18 10.30
C ALA A 118 8.62 -5.14 9.77
N LEU A 119 7.44 -5.08 10.39
CA LEU A 119 6.37 -4.16 10.02
C LEU A 119 6.65 -2.72 10.45
N ARG A 120 7.37 -2.50 11.57
CA ARG A 120 7.88 -1.17 11.96
C ARG A 120 8.89 -0.62 10.95
N LEU A 121 9.81 -1.46 10.48
CA LEU A 121 10.75 -1.05 9.44
C LEU A 121 10.04 -0.73 8.12
N ALA A 122 8.99 -1.49 7.79
CA ALA A 122 8.15 -1.22 6.63
C ALA A 122 7.40 0.12 6.76
N SER A 123 6.85 0.42 7.95
CA SER A 123 6.12 1.68 8.17
C SER A 123 6.98 2.92 7.95
N ASN A 124 8.29 2.84 8.22
CA ASN A 124 9.22 3.96 7.98
C ASN A 124 9.40 4.29 6.48
N LYS A 125 8.95 3.40 5.57
CA LYS A 125 8.93 3.67 4.12
C LYS A 125 7.63 4.36 3.67
N LEU A 126 6.67 4.53 4.58
CA LEU A 126 5.37 5.14 4.33
C LEU A 126 5.36 6.58 4.82
N GLY A 127 4.76 7.47 4.02
CA GLY A 127 4.56 8.88 4.40
C GLY A 127 3.31 9.11 5.25
N PHE A 128 2.83 8.11 5.99
CA PHE A 128 1.62 8.20 6.80
C PHE A 128 1.66 7.23 7.99
N ARG A 129 0.94 7.57 9.06
CA ARG A 129 0.89 6.77 10.28
C ARG A 129 0.21 5.42 10.05
N THR A 130 0.75 4.40 10.69
CA THR A 130 0.25 3.02 10.68
C THR A 130 0.29 2.44 12.09
N ARG A 131 -0.45 1.35 12.31
CA ARG A 131 -0.35 0.53 13.52
C ARG A 131 -0.15 -0.95 13.18
N PHE A 132 0.50 -1.66 14.08
CA PHE A 132 0.54 -3.11 14.10
C PHE A 132 -0.80 -3.64 14.61
N ILE A 133 -1.31 -4.70 13.99
CA ILE A 133 -2.52 -5.41 14.44
C ILE A 133 -2.28 -6.90 14.38
N GLU A 134 -2.96 -7.63 15.24
CA GLU A 134 -2.96 -9.10 15.26
C GLU A 134 -4.29 -9.61 14.73
N ARG A 135 -4.28 -10.84 14.22
CA ARG A 135 -5.51 -11.51 13.83
C ARG A 135 -6.29 -11.87 15.10
N ASN A 136 -7.47 -11.25 15.27
CA ASN A 136 -8.42 -11.72 16.28
C ASN A 136 -8.82 -13.16 15.95
N LYS A 137 -8.38 -14.10 16.78
CA LYS A 137 -8.99 -15.42 16.85
C LYS A 137 -10.35 -15.20 17.51
N LEU A 138 -11.42 -15.15 16.71
CA LEU A 138 -12.75 -15.37 17.25
C LEU A 138 -12.70 -16.76 17.91
N SER A 139 -12.79 -16.76 19.24
CA SER A 139 -12.99 -17.94 20.09
C SER A 139 -14.29 -18.64 19.75
#